data_AF-A0A7J9SE52-F1
#
_entry.id   AF-A0A7J9SE52-F1
#
_cell.length_a   1.000
_cell.length_b   1.000
_cell.length_c   1.000
_cell.angle_alpha   90.00
_cell.angle_beta   90.00
_cell.angle_gamma   90.00
#
_symmetry.space_group_name_H-M   'P 1'
#
loop_
_entity.id
_entity.type
_entity.pdbx_description
1 polymer ?
#
loop_
_entity_poly.entity_id
_entity_poly.type
_entity_poly.pdbx_seq_one_letter_code
_entity_poly.pdbx_strand_id
1 'polypeptide(L)'
;MTQQTLGEFNSTIGCPSCSREFETKKAMRVHHAQVHGKSLTQRDDRYRCSVCGREVNTERGLMNHLAKIHPDTWDDLQDDGVVLELANGE
;
A
#
# COMPACT_ATOMS: atom_id res chain seq x y z
N MET A 1 -23.94 -17.91 -33.58
CA MET A 1 -24.37 -17.32 -32.30
C MET A 1 -23.19 -17.36 -31.34
N THR A 2 -22.67 -16.18 -31.02
CA THR A 2 -21.89 -15.82 -29.83
C THR A 2 -20.89 -16.84 -29.29
N GLN A 3 -19.66 -16.72 -29.81
CA GLN A 3 -18.41 -17.18 -29.21
C GLN A 3 -18.34 -16.74 -27.74
N GLN A 4 -18.40 -17.72 -26.83
CA GLN A 4 -18.10 -17.59 -25.41
C GLN A 4 -16.63 -17.91 -25.22
N THR A 5 -15.80 -16.90 -25.02
CA THR A 5 -14.39 -17.07 -24.62
C THR A 5 -14.34 -17.03 -23.10
N LEU A 6 -14.21 -18.21 -22.51
CA LEU A 6 -14.14 -18.39 -21.06
C LEU A 6 -12.73 -18.03 -20.57
N GLY A 7 -12.64 -16.93 -19.81
CA GLY A 7 -11.79 -16.85 -18.62
C GLY A 7 -10.30 -16.63 -18.82
N GLU A 8 -9.92 -15.49 -19.40
CA GLU A 8 -8.61 -14.90 -19.08
C GLU A 8 -8.63 -14.50 -17.61
N PHE A 9 -7.86 -15.22 -16.78
CA PHE A 9 -7.56 -14.86 -15.39
C PHE A 9 -6.65 -13.63 -15.33
N ASN A 10 -7.00 -12.57 -16.06
CA ASN A 10 -6.31 -11.29 -15.99
C ASN A 10 -6.80 -10.61 -14.71
N SER A 11 -5.97 -10.59 -13.67
CA SER A 11 -6.25 -9.87 -12.43
C SER A 11 -6.14 -8.37 -12.67
N THR A 12 -7.07 -7.82 -13.46
CA THR A 12 -7.19 -6.39 -13.70
C THR A 12 -7.80 -5.71 -12.48
N ILE A 13 -7.33 -4.49 -12.23
CA ILE A 13 -7.86 -3.64 -11.17
C ILE A 13 -8.82 -2.65 -11.83
N GLY A 14 -10.12 -2.85 -11.59
CA GLY A 14 -11.17 -1.94 -12.01
C GLY A 14 -11.15 -0.63 -11.22
N CYS A 15 -11.45 0.47 -11.90
CA CYS A 15 -11.69 1.75 -11.26
C CYS A 15 -13.06 1.73 -10.54
N PRO A 16 -13.17 2.20 -9.29
CA PRO A 16 -14.46 2.20 -8.57
C PRO A 16 -15.41 3.32 -9.02
N SER A 17 -14.94 4.30 -9.80
CA SER A 17 -15.76 5.42 -10.30
C SER A 17 -16.03 5.36 -11.80
N CYS A 18 -15.43 4.42 -12.53
CA CYS A 18 -15.75 4.19 -13.94
C CYS A 18 -15.39 2.75 -14.36
N SER A 19 -15.92 2.30 -15.50
CA SER A 19 -15.65 0.94 -16.02
C SER A 19 -14.29 0.79 -16.70
N ARG A 20 -13.26 1.56 -16.32
CA ARG A 20 -11.89 1.36 -16.83
C ARG A 20 -11.16 0.34 -15.99
N GLU A 21 -10.47 -0.55 -16.69
CA GLU A 21 -9.65 -1.61 -16.11
C GLU A 21 -8.17 -1.32 -16.36
N PHE A 22 -7.34 -1.67 -15.37
CA PHE A 22 -5.90 -1.44 -15.41
C PHE A 22 -5.13 -2.69 -15.01
N GLU A 23 -3.96 -2.88 -15.60
CA GLU A 23 -3.03 -3.96 -15.25
C GLU A 23 -2.40 -3.82 -13.85
N THR A 24 -2.36 -2.61 -13.30
CA THR A 24 -1.75 -2.36 -11.98
C THR A 24 -2.57 -1.41 -11.13
N LYS A 25 -2.57 -1.64 -9.79
CA LYS A 25 -3.18 -0.72 -8.81
C LYS A 25 -2.65 0.71 -8.96
N LYS A 26 -1.36 0.88 -9.27
CA LYS A 26 -0.74 2.20 -9.46
C LYS A 26 -1.36 2.94 -10.65
N ALA A 27 -1.52 2.28 -11.80
CA ALA A 27 -2.13 2.89 -12.98
C ALA A 27 -3.59 3.30 -12.73
N MET A 28 -4.38 2.43 -12.08
CA MET A 28 -5.76 2.75 -11.69
C MET A 28 -5.83 3.98 -10.76
N ARG A 29 -4.97 4.06 -9.75
CA ARG A 29 -4.91 5.21 -8.83
C ARG A 29 -4.57 6.52 -9.53
N VAL A 30 -3.56 6.49 -10.43
CA VAL A 30 -3.15 7.66 -11.21
C VAL A 30 -4.28 8.10 -12.14
N HIS A 31 -4.98 7.16 -12.78
CA HIS A 31 -6.18 7.46 -13.54
C HIS A 31 -7.25 8.11 -12.66
N HIS A 32 -7.54 7.54 -11.49
CA HIS A 32 -8.60 8.03 -10.63
C HIS A 32 -8.31 9.43 -10.08
N ALA A 33 -7.06 9.69 -9.69
CA ALA A 33 -6.63 11.02 -9.26
C ALA A 33 -6.76 12.06 -10.39
N GLN A 34 -6.43 11.70 -11.64
CA GLN A 34 -6.47 12.63 -12.77
C GLN A 34 -7.88 12.84 -13.35
N VAL A 35 -8.69 11.78 -13.44
CA VAL A 35 -10.00 11.81 -14.11
C VAL A 35 -11.12 12.10 -13.13
N HIS A 36 -11.05 11.52 -11.93
CA HIS A 36 -12.09 11.66 -10.92
C HIS A 36 -11.70 12.62 -9.79
N GLY A 37 -10.49 13.19 -9.82
CA GLY A 37 -10.03 14.20 -8.87
C GLY A 37 -9.86 13.72 -7.43
N LYS A 38 -10.12 12.43 -7.16
CA LYS A 38 -10.02 11.83 -5.83
C LYS A 38 -8.83 10.89 -5.84
N SER A 39 -7.87 11.10 -4.95
CA SER A 39 -6.70 10.23 -4.91
C SER A 39 -7.05 8.94 -4.18
N LEU A 40 -7.24 7.83 -4.91
CA LEU A 40 -7.26 6.47 -4.35
C LEU A 40 -5.86 6.01 -3.88
N THR A 41 -4.92 6.93 -3.67
CA THR A 41 -3.84 6.70 -2.71
C THR A 41 -4.46 6.61 -1.32
N GLN A 42 -5.21 5.55 -1.07
CA GLN A 42 -5.04 4.83 0.17
C GLN A 42 -3.56 4.42 0.21
N ARG A 43 -2.74 5.34 0.72
CA ARG A 43 -1.59 4.99 1.55
C ARG A 43 -2.17 4.51 2.89
N ASP A 44 -3.00 3.47 2.83
CA ASP A 44 -3.56 2.85 4.03
C ASP A 44 -2.46 2.04 4.73
N ASP A 45 -1.56 1.46 3.94
CA ASP A 45 -0.28 0.92 4.39
C ASP A 45 0.73 2.04 4.70
N ARG A 46 0.39 2.91 5.65
CA ARG A 46 1.41 3.69 6.37
C ARG A 46 1.87 2.86 7.55
N TYR A 47 3.17 2.70 7.61
CA TYR A 47 3.86 2.07 8.71
C TYR A 47 4.04 3.11 9.80
N ARG A 48 3.31 2.97 10.90
CA ARG A 48 3.43 3.85 12.05
C ARG A 48 4.50 3.31 12.99
N CYS A 49 5.43 4.18 13.39
CA CYS A 49 6.37 3.86 14.45
C CYS A 49 5.64 3.74 15.78
N SER A 50 5.71 2.60 16.46
CA SER A 50 5.10 2.43 17.78
C SER A 50 5.83 3.22 18.89
N VAL A 51 7.07 3.66 18.65
CA VAL A 51 7.86 4.43 19.64
C VAL A 51 7.53 5.92 19.63
N CYS A 52 7.33 6.51 18.46
CA CYS A 52 7.09 7.97 18.32
C CYS A 52 5.85 8.35 17.51
N GLY A 53 5.09 7.37 17.01
CA GLY A 53 3.89 7.59 16.19
C GLY A 53 4.16 8.05 14.76
N ARG A 54 5.42 8.15 14.33
CA ARG A 54 5.77 8.65 12.99
C ARG A 54 5.30 7.70 11.90
N GLU A 55 4.54 8.22 10.95
CA GLU A 55 4.04 7.46 9.81
C GLU A 55 5.00 7.52 8.63
N VAL A 56 5.34 6.35 8.09
CA VAL A 56 6.22 6.16 6.94
C VAL A 56 5.48 5.38 5.88
N ASN A 57 5.76 5.67 4.60
CA ASN A 57 5.04 5.06 3.48
C ASN A 57 5.64 3.72 3.01
N THR A 58 6.69 3.24 3.67
CA THR A 58 7.37 1.97 3.36
C THR A 58 7.94 1.36 4.63
N GLU A 59 7.95 0.03 4.70
CA GLU A 59 8.58 -0.75 5.77
C GLU A 59 10.05 -0.39 5.93
N ARG A 60 10.82 -0.39 4.83
CA ARG A 60 12.23 0.01 4.81
C ARG A 60 12.45 1.42 5.39
N GLY A 61 11.51 2.32 5.12
CA GLY A 61 11.52 3.68 5.66
C GLY A 61 11.33 3.68 7.18
N LEU A 62 10.47 2.81 7.71
CA LEU A 62 10.28 2.66 9.15
C LEU A 62 11.50 2.00 9.81
N MET A 63 12.07 0.96 9.21
CA MET A 63 13.32 0.35 9.69
C MET A 63 14.47 1.37 9.78
N ASN A 64 14.67 2.17 8.73
CA ASN A 64 15.70 3.21 8.76
C ASN A 64 15.41 4.30 9.80
N HIS A 65 14.14 4.62 10.00
CA HIS A 65 13.72 5.53 11.06
C HIS A 65 14.03 4.96 12.45
N LEU A 66 13.72 3.68 12.72
CA LEU A 66 14.06 3.02 13.98
C LEU A 66 15.57 3.00 14.18
N ALA A 67 16.36 2.52 13.21
CA ALA A 67 17.82 2.49 13.33
C ALA A 67 18.46 3.87 13.58
N LYS A 68 17.88 4.96 13.05
CA LYS A 68 18.43 6.31 13.20
C LYS A 68 17.92 7.09 14.41
N ILE A 69 16.64 6.93 14.75
CA ILE A 69 15.95 7.75 15.75
C ILE A 69 15.70 6.95 17.04
N HIS A 70 15.53 5.64 16.92
CA HIS A 70 15.27 4.69 18.01
C HIS A 70 16.27 3.52 17.96
N PRO A 71 17.59 3.77 18.04
CA PRO A 71 18.61 2.73 17.90
C PRO A 71 18.49 1.64 18.97
N ASP A 72 18.02 2.01 20.16
CA ASP A 72 17.72 1.11 21.28
C ASP A 72 16.65 0.08 20.92
N THR A 73 15.63 0.51 20.16
CA THR A 73 14.57 -0.38 19.68
C THR A 73 15.02 -1.26 18.51
N TRP A 74 16.03 -0.83 17.74
CA TRP A 74 16.55 -1.59 16.59
C TRP A 74 17.44 -2.76 17.00
N ASP A 75 18.22 -2.63 18.09
CA ASP A 75 19.16 -3.66 18.55
C ASP A 75 18.45 -4.97 18.97
N ASP A 76 17.31 -4.86 19.64
CA ASP A 76 16.46 -5.99 20.03
C ASP A 76 15.66 -6.61 18.86
N LEU A 77 15.54 -5.93 17.71
CA LEU A 77 14.70 -6.35 16.57
C LEU A 77 15.44 -7.15 15.49
N GLN A 78 16.66 -7.62 15.76
CA GLN A 78 17.51 -8.26 14.74
C GLN A 78 17.21 -9.75 14.49
N ASP A 79 16.42 -10.42 15.35
CA ASP A 79 16.16 -11.88 15.28
C ASP A 79 14.74 -12.26 14.84
N ASP A 80 13.72 -11.46 15.16
CA ASP A 80 12.30 -11.77 14.88
C ASP A 80 11.71 -10.64 14.01
N GLY A 81 11.26 -10.97 12.80
CA GLY A 81 10.86 -10.00 11.78
C GLY A 81 9.95 -8.89 12.31
N VAL A 82 10.29 -7.64 11.95
CA VAL A 82 9.63 -6.43 12.46
C VAL A 82 8.09 -6.53 12.37
N VAL A 83 7.41 -6.46 13.52
CA VAL A 83 5.95 -6.44 13.58
C VAL A 83 5.49 -5.06 13.11
N LEU A 84 5.23 -4.97 11.80
CA LEU A 84 4.64 -3.81 11.19
C LEU A 84 3.14 -3.86 11.45
N GLU A 85 2.70 -3.17 12.49
CA GLU A 85 1.27 -2.93 12.67
C GLU A 85 0.80 -2.01 11.55
N LEU A 86 0.22 -2.63 10.52
CA LEU A 86 -0.52 -1.97 9.46
C LEU A 86 -1.64 -1.21 10.16
N ALA A 87 -1.54 0.12 10.16
CA ALA A 87 -2.58 1.01 10.67
C ALA A 87 -3.81 0.91 9.77
N ASN A 88 -4.55 -0.19 9.87
CA ASN A 88 -5.87 -0.33 9.29
C ASN A 88 -6.78 0.61 10.08
N GLY A 89 -7.18 1.70 9.44
CA GLY A 89 -8.22 2.57 9.97
C GLY A 89 -9.54 1.82 9.96
N GLU A 90 -10.11 1.66 11.15
CA GLU A 90 -11.51 1.29 11.40
C GLU A 90 -12.52 2.30 10.83
#